data_AF-M5JP73-F1
#
_entry.id   AF-M5JP73-F1
#
_cell.length_a   1.000
_cell.length_b   1.000
_cell.length_c   1.000
_cell.angle_alpha   90.00
_cell.angle_beta   90.00
_cell.angle_gamma   90.00
#
_symmetry.space_group_name_H-M   'P 1'
#
loop_
_entity.id
_entity.type
_entity.pdbx_description
1 polymer ?
#
loop_
_entity_poly.entity_id
_entity_poly.type
_entity_poly.pdbx_seq_one_letter_code
_entity_poly.pdbx_strand_id
1 'polypeptide(L)'
;MVAGVTATGATMAETPAGEDMAVKEISQLSEAELDLTTPGGKSFLQKIAPEAGTACAVPNDNRPDFDQVCSWALDAAETGFDILIGIKDNRIVSFVSPFTPEKDDLWECKATLQDVPESDMKTCSIRSASPDKRQHWASSWASYLDSIN
;
A
#
# COMPACT_ATOMS: atom_id res chain seq x y z
N MET A 1 51.08 23.24 -2.55
CA MET A 1 50.93 22.01 -1.77
C MET A 1 49.63 22.12 -0.97
N VAL A 2 48.76 21.10 -1.09
CA VAL A 2 47.72 20.64 -0.16
C VAL A 2 46.61 21.66 0.18
N ALA A 3 45.44 21.62 -0.48
CA ALA A 3 44.32 20.66 -0.33
C ALA A 3 43.45 20.90 0.90
N GLY A 4 42.13 20.91 0.69
CA GLY A 4 41.14 20.87 1.76
C GLY A 4 39.79 21.46 1.39
N VAL A 5 39.15 20.97 0.31
CA VAL A 5 37.70 21.15 0.17
C VAL A 5 37.06 20.07 1.05
N THR A 6 36.67 20.42 2.27
CA THR A 6 35.80 19.57 3.08
C THR A 6 34.42 19.61 2.46
N ALA A 7 34.11 18.60 1.66
CA ALA A 7 32.74 18.26 1.31
C ALA A 7 32.06 17.80 2.60
N THR A 8 31.26 18.67 3.22
CA THR A 8 30.26 18.29 4.21
C THR A 8 29.22 17.44 3.49
N GLY A 9 29.44 16.13 3.49
CA GLY A 9 28.40 15.17 3.17
C GLY A 9 27.30 15.37 4.22
N ALA A 10 26.20 15.99 3.80
CA ALA A 10 24.96 15.91 4.54
C ALA A 10 24.55 14.44 4.52
N THR A 11 24.84 13.71 5.59
CA THR A 11 24.10 12.51 5.93
C THR A 11 22.66 12.98 6.12
N MET A 12 21.83 12.81 5.09
CA MET A 12 20.38 12.95 5.25
C MET A 12 20.01 11.94 6.32
N ALA A 13 19.66 12.45 7.50
CA ALA A 13 19.05 11.62 8.52
C ALA A 13 17.79 11.03 7.90
N GLU A 14 17.78 9.71 7.72
CA GLU A 14 16.59 8.96 7.35
C GLU A 14 15.53 9.36 8.37
N THR A 15 14.50 10.07 7.92
CA THR A 15 13.35 10.37 8.78
C THR A 15 12.81 9.03 9.23
N PRO A 16 12.58 8.79 10.54
CA PRO A 16 11.99 7.54 10.98
C PRO A 16 10.74 7.28 10.15
N ALA A 17 10.65 6.08 9.55
CA ALA A 17 9.46 5.70 8.80
C ALA A 17 8.25 5.87 9.71
N GLY A 18 7.29 6.71 9.31
CA GLY A 18 6.00 6.81 9.97
C GLY A 18 5.05 5.71 9.50
N GLU A 19 3.91 5.56 10.17
CA GLU A 19 2.81 4.64 9.79
C GLU A 19 2.31 4.92 8.36
N ASP A 20 2.53 6.13 7.84
CA ASP A 20 2.17 6.51 6.47
C ASP A 20 3.23 6.17 5.41
N MET A 21 4.37 5.56 5.79
CA MET A 21 5.49 5.30 4.90
C MET A 21 5.08 4.46 3.68
N ALA A 22 4.32 3.38 3.87
CA ALA A 22 3.90 2.53 2.75
C ALA A 22 2.98 3.28 1.76
N VAL A 23 2.10 4.15 2.26
CA VAL A 23 1.23 4.99 1.40
C VAL A 23 2.04 6.07 0.68
N LYS A 24 3.05 6.65 1.31
CA LYS A 24 3.99 7.56 0.64
C LYS A 24 4.76 6.85 -0.48
N GLU A 25 5.30 5.66 -0.20
CA GLU A 25 6.06 4.89 -1.18
C GLU A 25 5.22 4.47 -2.39
N ILE A 26 4.00 3.95 -2.19
CA ILE A 26 3.11 3.60 -3.31
C ILE A 26 2.68 4.84 -4.11
N SER A 27 2.59 6.01 -3.45
CA SER A 27 2.28 7.29 -4.14
C SER A 27 3.39 7.74 -5.07
N GLN A 28 4.64 7.34 -4.84
CA GLN A 28 5.76 7.71 -5.71
C GLN A 28 5.80 6.88 -6.99
N LEU A 29 5.18 5.71 -7.01
CA LEU A 29 5.15 4.83 -8.19
C LEU A 29 4.35 5.44 -9.35
N SER A 30 4.81 5.19 -10.57
CA SER A 30 4.00 5.36 -11.78
C SER A 30 3.08 4.16 -11.99
N GLU A 31 2.07 4.30 -12.87
CA GLU A 31 1.17 3.20 -13.23
C GLU A 31 1.89 1.95 -13.75
N ALA A 32 3.00 2.14 -14.48
CA ALA A 32 3.81 1.04 -14.97
C ALA A 32 4.54 0.31 -13.82
N GLU A 33 4.99 1.07 -12.81
CA GLU A 33 5.72 0.53 -11.66
C GLU A 33 4.84 -0.18 -10.63
N LEU A 34 3.51 -0.07 -10.76
CA LEU A 34 2.57 -0.88 -9.98
C LEU A 34 2.62 -2.37 -10.35
N ASP A 35 3.21 -2.73 -11.50
CA ASP A 35 3.51 -4.13 -11.84
C ASP A 35 4.73 -4.61 -11.04
N LEU A 36 4.51 -5.66 -10.25
CA LEU A 36 5.49 -6.23 -9.32
C LEU A 36 6.63 -7.00 -10.02
N THR A 37 6.57 -7.15 -11.35
CA THR A 37 7.71 -7.65 -12.15
C THR A 37 8.75 -6.56 -12.42
N THR A 38 8.34 -5.30 -12.35
CA THR A 38 9.20 -4.14 -12.64
C THR A 38 10.18 -3.86 -11.49
N PRO A 39 11.31 -3.18 -11.74
CA PRO A 39 12.22 -2.76 -10.67
C PRO A 39 11.55 -1.90 -9.59
N GLY A 40 10.64 -0.99 -9.98
CA GLY A 40 9.89 -0.13 -9.07
C GLY A 40 8.98 -0.93 -8.14
N GLY A 41 8.13 -1.80 -8.70
CA GLY A 41 7.21 -2.65 -7.94
C GLY A 41 7.95 -3.63 -7.00
N LYS A 42 9.06 -4.21 -7.44
CA LYS A 42 9.91 -5.06 -6.58
C LYS A 42 10.53 -4.28 -5.43
N SER A 43 11.04 -3.08 -5.71
CA SER A 43 11.65 -2.22 -4.69
C SER A 43 10.63 -1.79 -3.65
N PHE A 44 9.40 -1.46 -4.08
CA PHE A 44 8.29 -1.16 -3.18
C PHE A 44 7.99 -2.36 -2.27
N LEU A 45 7.79 -3.55 -2.82
CA LEU A 45 7.54 -4.76 -2.03
C LEU A 45 8.67 -5.06 -1.05
N GLN A 46 9.93 -4.89 -1.45
CA GLN A 46 11.07 -5.09 -0.55
C GLN A 46 11.08 -4.10 0.62
N LYS A 47 10.57 -2.87 0.44
CA LYS A 47 10.45 -1.88 1.52
C LYS A 47 9.36 -2.23 2.52
N ILE A 48 8.19 -2.67 2.04
CA ILE A 48 7.04 -2.96 2.90
C ILE A 48 6.97 -4.43 3.35
N ALA A 49 7.78 -5.30 2.77
CA ALA A 49 7.86 -6.72 3.07
C ALA A 49 9.32 -7.21 2.92
N PRO A 50 10.24 -6.72 3.77
CA PRO A 50 11.67 -7.01 3.65
C PRO A 50 11.99 -8.50 3.86
N GLU A 51 11.15 -9.21 4.64
CA GLU A 51 11.20 -10.65 4.76
C GLU A 51 10.21 -11.30 3.79
N ALA A 52 10.74 -12.05 2.82
CA ALA A 52 9.93 -12.72 1.82
C ALA A 52 8.97 -13.74 2.47
N GLY A 53 7.66 -13.53 2.31
CA GLY A 53 6.62 -14.50 2.64
C GLY A 53 5.83 -14.24 3.93
N THR A 54 6.15 -13.21 4.73
CA THR A 54 5.40 -12.91 5.97
C THR A 54 4.28 -11.90 5.79
N ALA A 55 4.41 -10.97 4.83
CA ALA A 55 3.43 -9.90 4.60
C ALA A 55 2.41 -10.19 3.49
N CYS A 56 2.77 -10.99 2.48
CA CYS A 56 1.94 -11.21 1.29
C CYS A 56 1.49 -12.66 1.17
N ALA A 57 0.18 -12.89 1.12
CA ALA A 57 -0.41 -14.22 1.03
C ALA A 57 -1.49 -14.29 -0.06
N VAL A 58 -1.62 -15.47 -0.68
CA VAL A 58 -2.80 -15.78 -1.49
C VAL A 58 -4.00 -15.84 -0.54
N PRO A 59 -5.12 -15.18 -0.87
CA PRO A 59 -6.29 -15.21 0.00
C PRO A 59 -6.93 -16.61 0.02
N ASN A 60 -7.19 -17.17 1.22
CA ASN A 60 -7.99 -18.41 1.39
C ASN A 60 -9.50 -18.07 1.52
N ASP A 61 -10.37 -19.09 1.66
CA ASP A 61 -11.82 -18.92 1.78
C ASP A 61 -12.22 -17.77 2.74
N ASN A 62 -13.14 -16.90 2.29
CA ASN A 62 -13.63 -15.65 2.93
C ASN A 62 -12.74 -14.39 2.84
N ARG A 63 -11.73 -14.36 1.96
CA ARG A 63 -10.86 -13.19 1.79
C ARG A 63 -11.13 -12.39 0.49
N PRO A 64 -10.62 -11.15 0.36
CA PRO A 64 -11.07 -10.27 -0.71
C PRO A 64 -10.57 -10.75 -2.09
N ASP A 65 -11.32 -10.41 -3.14
CA ASP A 65 -11.12 -10.88 -4.52
C ASP A 65 -9.88 -10.25 -5.16
N PHE A 66 -8.74 -10.82 -4.78
CA PHE A 66 -7.39 -10.52 -5.25
C PHE A 66 -6.64 -11.84 -5.43
N ASP A 67 -5.66 -11.84 -6.32
CA ASP A 67 -4.80 -13.03 -6.52
C ASP A 67 -3.79 -13.14 -5.36
N GLN A 68 -3.44 -12.00 -4.78
CA GLN A 68 -2.59 -11.88 -3.60
C GLN A 68 -2.98 -10.65 -2.79
N VAL A 69 -2.91 -10.76 -1.47
CA VAL A 69 -3.06 -9.64 -0.54
C VAL A 69 -1.79 -9.49 0.27
N CYS A 70 -1.27 -8.27 0.35
CA CYS A 70 -0.17 -7.91 1.25
C CYS A 70 -0.69 -7.08 2.42
N SER A 71 -0.11 -7.27 3.61
CA SER A 71 -0.36 -6.48 4.81
C SER A 71 0.94 -5.92 5.32
N TRP A 72 0.95 -4.64 5.70
CA TRP A 72 2.10 -4.02 6.37
C TRP A 72 1.64 -3.15 7.53
N ALA A 73 2.46 -3.14 8.58
CA ALA A 73 2.37 -2.25 9.73
C ALA A 73 3.81 -1.83 10.10
N LEU A 74 3.97 -0.61 10.60
CA LEU A 74 5.23 -0.08 11.09
C LEU A 74 5.74 -0.89 12.29
N ASP A 75 4.84 -1.22 13.21
CA ASP A 75 5.15 -2.07 14.37
C ASP A 75 4.53 -3.46 14.20
N ALA A 76 5.40 -4.45 13.97
CA ALA A 76 5.00 -5.85 13.84
C ALA A 76 4.46 -6.47 15.15
N ALA A 77 4.63 -5.79 16.30
CA ALA A 77 4.03 -6.20 17.57
C ALA A 77 2.56 -5.76 17.70
N GLU A 78 2.08 -4.86 16.83
CA GLU A 78 0.68 -4.46 16.81
C GLU A 78 -0.19 -5.53 16.15
N THR A 79 -1.41 -5.69 16.66
CA THR A 79 -2.41 -6.62 16.11
C THR A 79 -3.14 -6.04 14.90
N GLY A 80 -2.59 -5.02 14.25
CA GLY A 80 -3.23 -4.20 13.21
C GLY A 80 -2.50 -4.16 11.88
N PHE A 81 -2.94 -3.26 11.00
CA PHE A 81 -2.31 -2.95 9.72
C PHE A 81 -2.36 -1.45 9.46
N ASP A 82 -1.29 -0.91 8.88
CA ASP A 82 -1.26 0.45 8.34
C ASP A 82 -1.73 0.47 6.89
N ILE A 83 -1.49 -0.62 6.16
CA ILE A 83 -1.96 -0.81 4.80
C ILE A 83 -2.25 -2.29 4.48
N LEU A 84 -3.34 -2.52 3.76
CA LEU A 84 -3.62 -3.75 3.04
C LEU A 84 -3.58 -3.48 1.55
N ILE A 85 -2.93 -4.35 0.78
CA ILE A 85 -2.69 -4.14 -0.66
C ILE A 85 -3.25 -5.32 -1.43
N GLY A 86 -4.06 -5.03 -2.44
CA GLY A 86 -4.72 -5.99 -3.31
C GLY A 86 -4.02 -6.06 -4.66
N ILE A 87 -3.59 -7.27 -5.02
CA ILE A 87 -2.85 -7.55 -6.24
C ILE A 87 -3.71 -8.39 -7.18
N LYS A 88 -3.81 -7.97 -8.44
CA LYS A 88 -4.41 -8.72 -9.55
C LYS A 88 -3.44 -8.75 -10.71
N ASP A 89 -3.26 -9.92 -11.34
CA ASP A 89 -2.39 -10.10 -12.49
C ASP A 89 -0.97 -9.53 -12.26
N ASN A 90 -0.41 -9.78 -11.06
CA ASN A 90 0.90 -9.27 -10.62
C ASN A 90 1.02 -7.74 -10.55
N ARG A 91 -0.09 -7.01 -10.54
CA ARG A 91 -0.14 -5.56 -10.40
C ARG A 91 -0.89 -5.16 -9.13
N ILE A 92 -0.40 -4.13 -8.45
CA ILE A 92 -1.16 -3.48 -7.38
C ILE A 92 -2.32 -2.69 -8.00
N VAL A 93 -3.55 -3.06 -7.65
CA VAL A 93 -4.76 -2.46 -8.23
C VAL A 93 -5.63 -1.74 -7.20
N SER A 94 -5.47 -2.07 -5.92
CA SER A 94 -6.26 -1.52 -4.83
C SER A 94 -5.49 -1.62 -3.51
N PHE A 95 -5.76 -0.72 -2.57
CA PHE A 95 -5.28 -0.83 -1.19
C PHE A 95 -6.26 -0.20 -0.21
N VAL A 96 -6.13 -0.56 1.07
CA VAL A 96 -6.85 0.03 2.21
C VAL A 96 -5.84 0.62 3.18
N SER A 97 -6.07 1.85 3.63
CA SER A 97 -5.24 2.52 4.66
C SER A 97 -6.01 3.68 5.30
N PRO A 98 -5.71 4.10 6.53
CA PRO A 98 -6.20 5.39 7.04
C PRO A 98 -5.55 6.58 6.32
N PHE A 99 -4.40 6.37 5.66
CA PHE A 99 -3.67 7.41 4.94
C PHE A 99 -4.12 7.53 3.49
N THR A 100 -4.00 8.74 2.93
CA THR A 100 -4.38 9.05 1.54
C THR A 100 -3.12 9.24 0.70
N PRO A 101 -3.04 8.67 -0.52
CA PRO A 101 -1.89 8.83 -1.39
C PRO A 101 -1.75 10.28 -1.85
N GLU A 102 -0.50 10.73 -2.05
CA GLU A 102 -0.20 12.10 -2.51
C GLU A 102 -0.57 12.31 -3.98
N LYS A 103 -0.45 11.26 -4.80
CA LYS A 103 -0.83 11.25 -6.22
C LYS A 103 -2.27 10.77 -6.38
N ASP A 104 -3.22 11.69 -6.28
CA ASP A 104 -4.65 11.40 -6.45
C ASP A 104 -5.05 11.23 -7.94
N ASP A 105 -4.15 11.49 -8.88
CA ASP A 105 -4.34 11.30 -10.33
C ASP A 105 -4.23 9.84 -10.76
N LEU A 106 -3.55 9.00 -9.98
CA LEU A 106 -3.45 7.55 -10.19
C LEU A 106 -4.52 6.77 -9.40
N TRP A 107 -4.94 7.30 -8.25
CA TRP A 107 -5.79 6.61 -7.28
C TRP A 107 -7.14 7.29 -7.10
N GLU A 108 -8.21 6.50 -7.05
CA GLU A 108 -9.53 6.94 -6.60
C GLU A 108 -9.78 6.35 -5.21
N CYS A 109 -9.83 7.21 -4.19
CA CYS A 109 -10.02 6.82 -2.80
C CYS A 109 -11.43 7.13 -2.30
N LYS A 110 -12.03 6.19 -1.59
CA LYS A 110 -13.35 6.33 -0.93
C LYS A 110 -13.30 5.74 0.46
N ALA A 111 -14.20 6.14 1.35
CA ALA A 111 -14.39 5.49 2.64
C ALA A 111 -14.68 3.99 2.42
N THR A 112 -13.99 3.13 3.17
CA THR A 112 -14.13 1.67 3.02
C THR A 112 -15.41 1.16 3.66
N LEU A 113 -15.65 1.55 4.91
CA LEU A 113 -16.86 1.23 5.67
C LEU A 113 -17.71 2.50 5.74
N GLN A 114 -18.76 2.57 4.93
CA GLN A 114 -19.59 3.78 4.80
C GLN A 114 -20.51 4.00 6.01
N ASP A 115 -20.81 2.94 6.75
CA ASP A 115 -21.75 2.95 7.88
C ASP A 115 -21.05 3.00 9.26
N VAL A 116 -19.71 3.04 9.29
CA VAL A 116 -18.91 3.10 10.51
C VAL A 116 -18.31 4.50 10.65
N PRO A 117 -18.94 5.41 11.41
CA PRO A 117 -18.54 6.82 11.45
C PRO A 117 -17.15 7.07 12.08
N GLU A 118 -16.60 6.10 12.80
CA GLU A 118 -15.27 6.18 13.41
C GLU A 118 -14.17 5.54 12.52
N SER A 119 -14.53 4.93 11.39
CA SER A 119 -13.57 4.27 10.51
C SER A 119 -12.91 5.28 9.57
N ASP A 120 -11.68 5.66 9.88
CA ASP A 120 -10.83 6.48 9.00
C ASP A 120 -10.29 5.70 7.77
N MET A 121 -10.57 4.40 7.67
CA MET A 121 -10.06 3.53 6.60
C MET A 121 -10.62 3.91 5.22
N LYS A 122 -9.72 4.13 4.27
CA LYS A 122 -10.04 4.44 2.88
C LYS A 122 -9.59 3.32 1.96
N THR A 123 -10.45 2.96 1.01
CA THR A 123 -10.10 2.08 -0.09
C THR A 123 -9.70 2.96 -1.28
N CYS A 124 -8.47 2.81 -1.73
CA CYS A 124 -7.92 3.46 -2.90
C CYS A 124 -7.75 2.45 -4.02
N SER A 125 -8.35 2.69 -5.19
CA SER A 125 -8.23 1.81 -6.35
C SER A 125 -7.71 2.56 -7.57
N ILE A 126 -6.97 1.87 -8.43
CA ILE A 126 -6.33 2.48 -9.60
C ILE A 126 -7.39 3.06 -10.56
N ARG A 127 -7.19 4.32 -10.99
CA ARG A 127 -8.15 5.05 -11.84
C ARG A 127 -8.30 4.50 -13.25
N SER A 128 -7.29 3.79 -13.75
CA SER A 128 -7.35 3.16 -15.07
C SER A 128 -8.25 1.92 -15.11
N ALA A 129 -8.59 1.33 -13.96
CA ALA A 129 -9.61 0.29 -13.89
C ALA A 129 -11.01 0.88 -14.12
N SER A 130 -11.95 0.09 -14.64
CA SER A 130 -13.34 0.55 -14.82
C SER A 130 -14.01 0.83 -13.46
N PRO A 131 -15.04 1.71 -13.42
CA PRO A 131 -15.81 1.97 -12.20
C PRO A 131 -16.36 0.70 -11.54
N ASP A 132 -16.86 -0.26 -12.34
CA ASP A 132 -17.39 -1.53 -11.83
C ASP A 132 -16.31 -2.35 -11.12
N LYS A 133 -15.09 -2.40 -11.66
CA LYS A 133 -13.97 -3.10 -11.00
C LYS A 133 -13.58 -2.43 -9.69
N ARG A 134 -13.48 -1.09 -9.69
CA ARG A 134 -13.18 -0.33 -8.47
C ARG A 134 -14.25 -0.54 -7.39
N GLN A 135 -15.52 -0.54 -7.77
CA GLN A 135 -16.62 -0.80 -6.86
C GLN A 135 -16.57 -2.22 -6.31
N HIS A 136 -16.34 -3.22 -7.17
CA HIS A 136 -16.21 -4.61 -6.78
C HIS A 136 -15.09 -4.82 -5.74
N TRP A 137 -13.90 -4.28 -5.99
CA TRP A 137 -12.78 -4.34 -5.05
C TRP A 137 -13.09 -3.63 -3.73
N ALA A 138 -13.74 -2.46 -3.77
CA ALA A 138 -14.14 -1.76 -2.56
C ALA A 138 -15.15 -2.57 -1.71
N SER A 139 -16.16 -3.17 -2.35
CA SER A 139 -17.10 -4.06 -1.65
C SER A 139 -16.39 -5.30 -1.08
N SER A 140 -15.40 -5.82 -1.79
CA SER A 140 -14.61 -6.96 -1.34
C SER A 140 -13.76 -6.64 -0.11
N TRP A 141 -13.10 -5.48 -0.10
CA TRP A 141 -12.39 -4.96 1.07
C TRP A 141 -13.31 -4.73 2.26
N ALA A 142 -14.45 -4.06 2.05
CA ALA A 142 -15.42 -3.80 3.10
C ALA A 142 -15.91 -5.10 3.76
N SER A 143 -16.26 -6.10 2.95
CA SER A 143 -16.69 -7.42 3.45
C SER A 143 -15.60 -8.13 4.24
N TYR A 144 -14.34 -8.02 3.79
CA TYR A 144 -13.21 -8.61 4.50
C TYR A 144 -12.97 -7.93 5.85
N LEU A 145 -12.96 -6.59 5.89
CA LEU A 145 -12.76 -5.85 7.13
C LEU A 145 -13.88 -6.08 8.15
N ASP A 146 -15.13 -6.20 7.68
CA ASP A 146 -16.26 -6.57 8.53
C ASP A 146 -16.11 -7.98 9.12
N SER A 147 -15.51 -8.91 8.36
CA SER A 147 -15.31 -10.29 8.82
C SER A 147 -14.20 -10.49 9.87
N ILE A 148 -13.29 -9.52 10.00
CA ILE A 148 -12.14 -9.58 10.93
C ILE A 148 -12.27 -8.62 12.12
N ASN A 149 -13.29 -7.75 12.12
CA ASN A 149 -13.70 -6.96 13.28
C ASN A 149 -14.60 -7.78 14.22
#